data_AF-A0A2H0W7R6-F1
#
_entry.id   AF-A0A2H0W7R6-F1
#
_cell.length_a   1.000
_cell.length_b   1.000
_cell.length_c   1.000
_cell.angle_alpha   90.00
_cell.angle_beta   90.00
_cell.angle_gamma   90.00
#
_symmetry.space_group_name_H-M   'P 1'
#
loop_
_entity.id
_entity.type
_entity.pdbx_description
1 polymer ?
#
loop_
_entity_poly.entity_id
_entity_poly.type
_entity_poly.pdbx_seq_one_letter_code
_entity_poly.pdbx_strand_id
1 'polypeptide(L)' 'MTKIKELRDKNTKELLELLKKTQVNLLKLKMELKLLKLKDVKEPGKKRREIALIKTILSERRLDNLSKVEEKKEGDK' A
#
# COMPACT_ATOMS: atom_id res chain seq x y z
N MET A 1 3.17 10.18 15.92
CA MET A 1 3.07 10.33 14.45
C MET A 1 2.13 9.26 13.91
N THR A 2 1.25 9.58 12.96
CA THR A 2 0.34 8.60 12.35
C THR A 2 1.04 7.82 11.25
N LYS A 3 0.94 6.49 11.26
CA LYS A 3 1.48 5.54 10.25
C LYS A 3 1.23 5.95 8.78
N ILE A 4 0.19 6.74 8.52
CA ILE A 4 -0.12 7.31 7.21
C ILE A 4 0.93 8.32 6.74
N LYS A 5 1.43 9.20 7.62
CA LYS A 5 2.44 10.21 7.28
C LYS A 5 3.74 9.52 6.81
N GLU A 6 4.20 8.55 7.58
CA GLU A 6 5.39 7.73 7.24
C GLU A 6 5.25 7.01 5.89
N LEU A 7 4.05 6.56 5.53
CA LEU A 7 3.80 5.95 4.21
C LEU A 7 3.80 6.99 3.09
N ARG A 8 3.31 8.20 3.34
CA ARG A 8 3.30 9.29 2.36
C ARG A 8 4.70 9.84 2.09
N ASP A 9 5.63 9.74 3.04
CA ASP A 9 7.01 10.18 2.88
C ASP A 9 7.88 9.21 2.06
N LYS A 10 7.49 7.92 1.99
CA LYS A 10 8.20 6.90 1.20
C LYS A 10 8.12 7.16 -0.29
N ASN A 11 9.15 6.84 -1.07
CA ASN A 11 9.05 6.91 -2.52
C ASN A 11 8.20 5.76 -3.11
N THR A 12 7.84 5.84 -4.40
CA THR A 12 6.97 4.83 -5.06
C THR A 12 7.60 3.43 -5.05
N LYS A 13 8.91 3.33 -5.23
CA LYS A 13 9.63 2.04 -5.22
C LYS A 13 9.57 1.39 -3.84
N GLU A 14 9.79 2.17 -2.79
CA GLU A 14 9.67 1.73 -1.39
C GLU A 14 8.24 1.29 -1.04
N LEU A 15 7.23 2.02 -1.52
CA LEU A 15 5.83 1.64 -1.33
C LEU A 15 5.50 0.33 -2.04
N LEU A 16 6.01 0.10 -3.24
CA LEU A 16 5.84 -1.16 -3.97
C LEU A 16 6.55 -2.32 -3.26
N GLU A 17 7.75 -2.10 -2.75
CA GLU A 17 8.48 -3.12 -1.98
C GLU A 17 7.76 -3.45 -0.66
N LEU A 18 7.29 -2.42 0.04
CA LEU A 18 6.50 -2.58 1.26
C LEU A 18 5.18 -3.32 1.00
N LEU A 19 4.51 -3.02 -0.12
CA LEU A 19 3.32 -3.73 -0.57
C LEU A 19 3.60 -5.23 -0.73
N LYS A 20 4.67 -5.59 -1.45
CA LYS A 20 5.08 -6.99 -1.65
C LYS A 20 5.36 -7.69 -0.32
N LYS A 21 6.17 -7.07 0.55
CA LYS A 21 6.48 -7.58 1.89
C LYS A 21 5.21 -7.83 2.72
N THR A 22 4.28 -6.88 2.67
CA THR A 22 3.02 -6.98 3.44
C THR A 22 2.10 -8.08 2.89
N GLN A 23 2.06 -8.28 1.58
CA GLN A 23 1.33 -9.38 0.94
C GLN A 23 1.89 -10.76 1.32
N VAL A 24 3.22 -10.92 1.32
CA VAL A 24 3.88 -12.16 1.76
C VAL A 24 3.56 -12.45 3.23
N ASN A 25 3.58 -11.42 4.08
CA ASN A 25 3.22 -11.59 5.49
C ASN A 25 1.75 -11.97 5.67
N LEU A 26 0.84 -11.37 4.89
CA LEU A 26 -0.57 -11.77 4.91
C LEU A 26 -0.74 -13.24 4.49
N LEU A 27 0.02 -13.71 3.50
CA LEU A 27 -0.01 -15.12 3.09
C LEU A 27 0.44 -16.05 4.22
N LYS A 28 1.56 -15.72 4.89
CA LYS A 28 2.05 -16.47 6.07
C LYS A 28 1.00 -16.52 7.18
N LEU A 29 0.40 -15.39 7.53
CA LEU A 29 -0.64 -15.33 8.56
C LEU A 29 -1.89 -16.14 8.18
N LYS A 30 -2.28 -16.16 6.90
CA LYS A 30 -3.38 -17.01 6.42
C LYS A 30 -3.04 -18.50 6.55
N MET A 31 -1.79 -18.89 6.26
CA MET A 31 -1.33 -20.27 6.45
C MET A 31 -1.34 -20.65 7.94
N GLU A 32 -0.81 -19.81 8.81
CA GLU A 32 -0.82 -20.03 10.27
C GLU A 32 -2.24 -20.11 10.82
N LEU A 33 -3.15 -19.26 10.33
CA LEU A 33 -4.57 -19.30 10.70
C LEU A 33 -5.21 -20.64 10.29
N LYS A 34 -4.94 -21.12 9.07
CA LYS A 34 -5.44 -22.40 8.57
C LYS A 34 -4.91 -23.58 9.39
N LEU A 35 -3.69 -23.48 9.90
CA LEU A 35 -3.06 -24.48 10.77
C LEU A 35 -3.46 -24.34 12.24
N LEU A 36 -4.34 -23.39 12.60
CA LEU A 36 -4.70 -23.06 13.98
C LEU A 36 -3.51 -22.69 14.87
N LYS A 37 -2.41 -22.24 14.26
CA LYS A 37 -1.17 -21.82 14.96
C LYS A 37 -1.08 -20.32 15.17
N LEU A 38 -2.05 -19.56 14.65
CA LEU A 38 -2.02 -18.11 14.71
C LEU A 38 -2.50 -17.60 16.09
N LYS A 39 -1.63 -16.87 16.77
CA LYS A 39 -1.91 -16.30 18.11
C LYS A 39 -2.98 -15.20 18.09
N ASP A 40 -2.95 -14.31 17.10
CA ASP A 40 -3.95 -13.25 16.93
C ASP A 40 -4.69 -13.40 15.59
N VAL A 41 -5.93 -13.89 15.66
CA VAL A 41 -6.81 -14.08 14.50
C VAL A 41 -7.19 -12.78 13.77
N LYS A 42 -6.98 -11.62 14.40
CA LYS A 42 -7.26 -10.29 13.81
C LYS A 42 -6.09 -9.77 12.98
N GLU A 43 -4.88 -10.30 13.11
CA GLU A 43 -3.68 -9.89 12.36
C GLU A 43 -3.88 -9.88 10.83
N PRO A 44 -4.46 -10.92 10.20
CA PRO A 44 -4.77 -10.90 8.77
C PRO A 44 -5.67 -9.73 8.37
N GLY A 45 -6.62 -9.34 9.24
CA GLY A 45 -7.47 -8.17 9.04
C GLY A 45 -6.68 -6.87 9.06
N LYS A 46 -5.78 -6.70 10.04
CA LYS A 46 -4.89 -5.53 10.13
C LYS A 46 -3.99 -5.42 8.89
N LYS A 47 -3.41 -6.54 8.44
CA LYS A 47 -2.55 -6.57 7.24
C LYS A 47 -3.31 -6.27 5.95
N ARG A 48 -4.57 -6.71 5.81
CA ARG A 48 -5.42 -6.32 4.68
C ARG A 48 -5.66 -4.80 4.64
N ARG A 49 -5.91 -4.16 5.79
CA ARG A 49 -6.07 -2.70 5.87
C ARG A 49 -4.79 -1.97 5.51
N GLU A 50 -3.64 -2.47 5.96
CA GLU A 50 -2.32 -1.92 5.59
C GLU A 50 -2.06 -1.99 4.09
N ILE A 51 -2.38 -3.13 3.45
CA ILE A 51 -2.31 -3.28 1.98
C ILE A 51 -3.22 -2.29 1.27
N ALA A 52 -4.46 -2.12 1.74
CA ALA A 52 -5.42 -1.19 1.14
C ALA A 52 -4.89 0.24 1.18
N LEU A 53 -4.35 0.66 2.32
CA LEU A 53 -3.78 1.99 2.49
C LEU A 53 -2.59 2.25 1.55
N ILE A 54 -1.67 1.28 1.42
CA ILE A 54 -0.53 1.40 0.51
C ILE A 54 -1.00 1.53 -0.95
N LYS A 55 -2.01 0.74 -1.33
CA LYS A 55 -2.61 0.81 -2.68
C LYS A 55 -3.27 2.16 -2.95
N THR A 56 -3.99 2.71 -1.96
CA THR A 56 -4.60 4.03 -2.08
C THR A 56 -3.54 5.10 -2.33
N ILE A 57 -2.48 5.15 -1.53
CA ILE A 57 -1.39 6.14 -1.70
C ILE A 57 -0.71 6.01 -3.07
N LEU A 58 -0.48 4.77 -3.54
CA LEU A 58 0.07 4.53 -4.88
C LEU A 58 -0.88 5.03 -5.98
N SER A 59 -2.19 4.87 -5.79
CA SER A 59 -3.21 5.35 -6.74
C SER A 59 -3.31 6.88 -6.75
N GLU A 60 -3.32 7.53 -5.58
CA GLU A 60 -3.28 8.99 -5.44
C GLU A 60 -2.11 9.56 -6.25
N ARG A 61 -0.90 9.02 -6.06
CA ARG A 61 0.28 9.45 -6.82
C ARG A 61 0.17 9.24 -8.32
N ARG A 62 -0.47 8.15 -8.75
CA ARG A 62 -0.67 7.88 -10.18
C ARG A 62 -1.60 8.93 -10.78
N LEU A 63 -2.66 9.31 -10.08
CA LEU A 63 -3.60 10.34 -10.52
C LEU A 63 -2.92 11.72 -10.54
N ASP A 64 -2.15 12.07 -9.52
CA ASP A 64 -1.39 13.33 -9.46
C ASP A 64 -0.38 13.47 -10.60
N ASN A 65 0.23 12.36 -11.02
CA ASN A 65 1.14 12.37 -12.15
C ASN A 65 0.39 12.47 -13.49
N LEU A 66 -0.85 11.98 -13.57
CA LEU A 66 -1.65 12.04 -14.77
C LEU A 66 -2.17 13.47 -15.01
N SER A 67 -2.69 14.13 -13.98
CA SER A 67 -3.14 15.53 -14.05
C SER A 67 -2.01 16.48 -14.46
N LYS A 68 -0.80 16.29 -13.93
CA LYS A 68 0.39 17.07 -14.35
C LYS A 68 0.79 16.88 -15.82
N VAL A 69 0.42 15.76 -16.44
CA VAL A 69 0.69 15.50 -17.86
C VAL A 69 -0.36 16.18 -18.75
N GLU A 70 -1.61 16.29 -18.28
CA GLU A 70 -2.69 16.96 -19.00
C GLU A 70 -2.49 18.47 -19.05
N GLU A 71 -2.10 19.11 -17.93
CA GLU A 71 -1.81 20.55 -17.87
C GLU A 71 -0.68 20.99 -18.82
N LYS A 72 0.33 20.12 -19.02
CA LYS A 72 1.45 20.40 -19.94
C LYS A 72 1.06 20.34 -21.43
N LYS A 73 -0.02 19.65 -21.78
CA LYS A 73 -0.49 19.54 -23.16
C LYS A 73 -1.35 20.73 -23.60
N GLU A 74 -1.96 21.45 -22.66
CA GLU A 74 -2.77 22.63 -22.95
C GLU A 74 -1.94 23.92 -23.06
N GLY A 75 -0.76 23.98 -22.43
CA GLY A 75 0.13 25.14 -22.50
C GLY A 75 1.04 25.24 -23.73
N ASP A 76 0.99 24.27 -24.65
CA ASP A 76 1.81 24.18 -25.87
C ASP A 76 1.00 24.45 -27.16
N LYS A 77 -0.22 24.99 -27.03
CA LYS A 77 -1.09 25.45 -28.14
C LYS A 77 -1.22 26.96 -28.14
#